data_AF-A0A2E7MRF0-F1
#
_entry.id   AF-A0A2E7MRF0-F1
#
_cell.length_a   1.000
_cell.length_b   1.000
_cell.length_c   1.000
_cell.angle_alpha   90.00
_cell.angle_beta   90.00
_cell.angle_gamma   90.00
#
_symmetry.space_group_name_H-M   'P 1'
#
loop_
_entity.id
_entity.type
_entity.pdbx_description
1 polymer ?
#
loop_
_entity_poly.entity_id
_entity_poly.type
_entity_poly.pdbx_seq_one_letter_code
_entity_poly.pdbx_strand_id
1 'polypeptide(L)'
;MESLSFERDDLFFDFSKQFLADKTLHLLVDLASHAGLEEKITGMFEGEIVNQSEERPALHTALRMSPTTQVNVDGEDVIPLIQAAHEKASDFALRVRA
;
A
#
# COMPACT_ATOMS: atom_id res chain seq x y z
N MET A 1 28.92 2.11 8.72
CA MET A 1 28.01 1.84 7.60
C MET A 1 27.08 0.75 8.03
N GLU A 2 25.81 1.10 8.25
CA GLU A 2 24.76 0.09 8.30
C GLU A 2 24.75 -0.68 6.98
N SER A 3 24.27 -1.92 7.01
CA SER A 3 24.08 -2.67 5.77
C SER A 3 22.99 -1.98 4.94
N LEU A 4 23.34 -1.46 3.75
CA LEU A 4 22.38 -0.93 2.78
C LEU A 4 21.70 -2.03 1.96
N SER A 5 21.80 -3.27 2.40
CA SER A 5 21.09 -4.40 1.82
C SER A 5 20.05 -4.95 2.80
N PHE A 6 18.88 -5.31 2.26
CA PHE A 6 17.72 -5.78 2.99
C PHE A 6 17.19 -7.08 2.36
N GLU A 7 16.67 -7.97 3.20
CA GLU A 7 16.07 -9.23 2.78
C GLU A 7 14.63 -9.29 3.28
N ARG A 8 13.71 -9.68 2.39
CA ARG A 8 12.31 -9.94 2.73
C ARG A 8 11.83 -11.12 1.89
N ASP A 9 11.48 -12.22 2.55
CA ASP A 9 11.12 -13.49 1.91
C ASP A 9 12.17 -13.95 0.88
N ASP A 10 11.80 -14.02 -0.39
CA ASP A 10 12.62 -14.40 -1.54
C ASP A 10 13.28 -13.19 -2.23
N LEU A 11 13.17 -11.99 -1.65
CA LEU A 11 13.62 -10.75 -2.27
C LEU A 11 14.81 -10.11 -1.53
N PHE A 12 15.90 -9.90 -2.27
CA PHE A 12 17.10 -9.18 -1.83
C PHE A 12 17.15 -7.80 -2.47
N PHE A 13 17.18 -6.76 -1.66
CA PHE A 13 17.33 -5.37 -2.09
C PHE A 13 18.71 -4.85 -1.70
N ASP A 14 19.50 -4.37 -2.67
CA ASP A 14 20.85 -3.86 -2.44
C ASP A 14 20.98 -2.39 -2.88
N PHE A 15 21.01 -1.48 -1.91
CA PHE A 15 21.27 -0.05 -2.12
C PHE A 15 22.75 0.31 -1.94
N SER A 16 23.66 -0.66 -1.73
CA SER A 16 25.08 -0.39 -1.46
C SER A 16 25.82 0.38 -2.57
N LYS A 17 25.28 0.38 -3.79
CA LYS A 17 25.86 1.07 -4.96
C LYS A 17 25.20 2.42 -5.25
N GLN A 18 24.30 2.88 -4.38
CA GLN A 18 23.74 4.23 -4.46
C GLN A 18 24.76 5.25 -3.94
N PHE A 19 24.69 6.49 -4.44
CA PHE A 19 25.56 7.58 -3.99
C PHE A 19 25.08 8.15 -2.65
N LEU A 20 25.14 7.33 -1.60
CA LEU A 20 24.63 7.63 -0.27
C LEU A 20 25.73 7.44 0.77
N ALA A 21 25.88 8.42 1.64
CA ALA A 21 26.61 8.27 2.89
C ALA A 21 25.62 8.02 4.04
N ASP A 22 26.09 7.44 5.15
CA ASP A 22 25.26 7.20 6.35
C ASP A 22 24.47 8.47 6.75
N LYS A 23 25.14 9.63 6.74
CA LYS A 23 24.50 10.93 7.04
C LYS A 23 23.38 11.30 6.05
N THR A 24 23.58 11.03 4.76
CA THR A 24 22.57 11.35 3.73
C THR A 24 21.33 10.50 3.90
N LEU A 25 21.50 9.21 4.22
CA LEU A 25 20.37 8.32 4.50
C LEU A 25 19.53 8.83 5.67
N HIS A 26 20.18 9.19 6.78
CA HIS A 26 19.48 9.74 7.95
C HIS A 26 18.69 11.01 7.59
N LEU A 27 19.31 11.94 6.85
CA LEU A 27 18.63 13.17 6.42
C LEU A 27 17.43 12.91 5.50
N LEU A 28 17.47 11.87 4.65
CA LEU A 28 16.35 11.49 3.79
C LEU A 28 15.20 10.89 4.60
N VAL A 29 15.50 10.06 5.60
CA VAL A 29 14.50 9.51 6.52
C VAL A 29 13.88 10.62 7.35
N ASP A 30 14.69 11.53 7.90
CA ASP A 30 14.21 12.70 8.63
C ASP A 30 13.29 13.56 7.75
N LEU A 31 13.64 13.77 6.48
CA LEU A 31 12.79 14.50 5.55
C LEU A 31 11.43 13.81 5.35
N ALA A 32 11.42 12.48 5.22
CA ALA A 32 10.18 11.72 5.09
C ALA A 32 9.29 11.87 6.35
N SER A 33 9.89 11.82 7.53
CA SER A 33 9.17 12.06 8.80
C SER A 33 8.62 13.48 8.87
N HIS A 34 9.41 14.51 8.55
CA HIS A 34 8.95 15.90 8.54
C HIS A 34 7.88 16.18 7.49
N ALA A 35 7.86 15.41 6.39
CA ALA A 35 6.83 15.50 5.37
C ALA A 35 5.49 14.83 5.77
N GLY A 36 5.43 14.22 6.96
CA GLY A 36 4.28 13.48 7.46
C GLY A 36 3.98 12.25 6.62
N LEU A 37 5.03 11.54 6.16
CA LEU A 37 4.86 10.40 5.26
C LEU A 37 4.10 9.25 5.94
N GLU A 38 4.38 9.00 7.23
CA GLU A 38 3.76 7.92 7.98
C GLU A 38 2.25 8.12 8.12
N GLU A 39 1.81 9.34 8.47
CA GLU A 39 0.40 9.69 8.60
C GLU A 39 -0.32 9.59 7.25
N LYS A 40 0.33 10.01 6.16
CA LYS A 40 -0.23 9.88 4.80
C LYS A 40 -0.35 8.44 4.35
N ILE A 41 0.61 7.58 4.71
CA ILE A 41 0.52 6.15 4.46
C ILE A 41 -0.68 5.59 5.22
N THR A 42 -0.79 5.84 6.53
CA THR A 42 -1.91 5.37 7.35
C THR A 42 -3.24 5.85 6.79
N GLY A 43 -3.39 7.15 6.50
CA GLY A 43 -4.63 7.71 5.94
C GLY A 43 -5.02 7.09 4.59
N MET A 44 -4.05 6.81 3.70
CA MET A 44 -4.31 6.10 2.45
C MET A 44 -4.84 4.68 2.71
N PHE A 45 -4.29 3.96 3.69
CA PHE A 45 -4.72 2.59 4.02
C PHE A 45 -6.07 2.54 4.74
N GLU A 46 -6.39 3.57 5.54
CA GLU A 46 -7.64 3.67 6.29
C GLU A 46 -8.81 4.23 5.46
N GLY A 47 -8.54 4.72 4.25
CA GLY A 47 -9.57 5.24 3.35
C GLY A 47 -9.85 6.73 3.48
N GLU A 48 -8.91 7.50 4.04
CA GLU A 48 -9.00 8.95 4.06
C GLU A 48 -8.94 9.55 2.63
N ILE A 49 -9.44 10.79 2.51
CA ILE A 49 -9.38 11.56 1.27
C ILE A 49 -7.96 12.07 1.04
N VAL A 50 -7.13 11.22 0.40
CA VAL A 50 -5.76 11.57 0.00
C VAL A 50 -5.69 12.18 -1.41
N ASN A 51 -6.67 11.90 -2.28
CA ASN A 51 -6.81 12.57 -3.57
C ASN A 51 -7.66 13.84 -3.40
N GLN A 52 -6.99 14.93 -3.05
CA GLN A 52 -7.63 16.21 -2.71
C GLN A 52 -8.33 16.87 -3.90
N SER A 53 -7.80 16.74 -5.12
CA SER A 53 -8.39 17.39 -6.31
C SER A 53 -9.74 16.81 -6.71
N GLU A 54 -9.98 15.55 -6.38
CA GLU A 54 -11.24 14.86 -6.71
C GLU A 54 -12.06 14.50 -5.47
N GLU A 55 -11.60 14.91 -4.28
CA GLU A 55 -12.20 14.61 -2.98
C GLU A 55 -12.47 13.10 -2.78
N ARG A 56 -11.48 12.25 -3.08
CA ARG A 56 -11.61 10.78 -3.05
C ARG A 56 -10.52 10.06 -2.26
N PRO A 57 -10.84 8.89 -1.68
CA PRO A 57 -9.84 7.94 -1.21
C PRO A 57 -9.05 7.27 -2.34
N ALA A 58 -7.86 6.72 -2.04
CA ALA A 58 -7.01 6.00 -3.00
C ALA A 58 -6.78 4.52 -2.61
N LEU A 59 -7.84 3.72 -2.59
CA LEU A 59 -7.88 2.38 -1.98
C LEU A 59 -7.52 1.19 -2.90
N HIS A 60 -6.57 1.38 -3.80
CA HIS A 60 -6.07 0.28 -4.63
C HIS A 60 -5.44 -0.86 -3.80
N THR A 61 -4.98 -0.58 -2.57
CA THR A 61 -4.47 -1.57 -1.62
C THR A 61 -5.59 -2.47 -1.08
N ALA A 62 -6.79 -1.95 -0.83
CA ALA A 62 -7.94 -2.72 -0.34
C ALA A 62 -8.33 -3.86 -1.29
N LEU A 63 -8.10 -3.69 -2.60
CA LEU A 63 -8.30 -4.72 -3.62
C LEU A 63 -7.44 -5.98 -3.43
N ARG A 64 -6.46 -5.98 -2.51
CA ARG A 64 -5.57 -7.12 -2.26
C ARG A 64 -5.43 -7.45 -0.77
N MET A 65 -6.22 -6.80 0.09
CA MET A 65 -6.20 -7.05 1.52
C MET A 65 -6.87 -8.37 1.88
N SER A 66 -6.60 -8.83 3.10
CA SER A 66 -7.28 -10.00 3.66
C SER A 66 -8.80 -9.78 3.68
N PRO A 67 -9.62 -10.81 3.40
CA PRO A 67 -11.07 -10.76 3.59
C PRO A 67 -11.49 -10.44 5.03
N THR A 68 -10.58 -10.57 6.01
CA THR A 68 -10.81 -10.26 7.42
C THR A 68 -10.45 -8.83 7.81
N THR A 69 -9.93 -8.04 6.87
CA THR A 69 -9.66 -6.61 7.09
C THR A 69 -10.97 -5.82 7.02
N GLN A 70 -11.00 -4.65 7.66
CA GLN A 70 -12.11 -3.70 7.55
C GLN A 70 -11.56 -2.37 7.03
N VAL A 71 -12.20 -1.81 6.00
CA VAL A 71 -11.86 -0.49 5.45
C VAL A 71 -13.17 0.25 5.18
N ASN A 72 -13.41 1.32 5.94
CA ASN A 72 -14.67 2.06 5.85
C ASN A 72 -14.51 3.27 4.92
N VAL A 73 -15.41 3.41 3.95
CA VAL A 73 -15.54 4.58 3.07
C VAL A 73 -16.98 5.05 3.15
N ASP A 74 -17.19 6.33 3.45
CA ASP A 74 -18.54 6.92 3.57
C ASP A 74 -19.50 6.14 4.50
N GLY A 75 -18.95 5.49 5.52
CA GLY A 75 -19.71 4.70 6.49
C GLY A 75 -20.02 3.25 6.06
N GLU A 76 -19.51 2.80 4.91
CA GLU A 76 -19.65 1.43 4.42
C GLU A 76 -18.29 0.71 4.38
N ASP A 77 -18.25 -0.54 4.86
CA ASP A 77 -17.07 -1.38 4.72
C ASP A 77 -16.97 -1.91 3.28
N VAL A 78 -15.90 -1.57 2.59
CA VAL A 78 -15.73 -1.90 1.16
C VAL A 78 -15.17 -3.29 0.92
N ILE A 79 -14.62 -3.96 1.95
CA ILE A 79 -13.96 -5.27 1.79
C ILE A 79 -14.93 -6.36 1.31
N PRO A 80 -16.16 -6.52 1.86
CA PRO A 80 -17.13 -7.49 1.34
C PRO A 80 -17.53 -7.25 -0.12
N LEU A 81 -17.65 -5.98 -0.53
CA LEU A 81 -17.99 -5.61 -1.91
C LEU A 81 -16.88 -6.04 -2.89
N ILE A 82 -15.62 -5.84 -2.50
CA ILE A 82 -14.45 -6.26 -3.27
C ILE A 82 -14.42 -7.79 -3.42
N GLN A 83 -14.65 -8.54 -2.34
CA GLN A 83 -14.65 -10.01 -2.40
C GLN A 83 -15.77 -10.54 -3.31
N ALA A 84 -16.98 -10.00 -3.22
CA ALA A 84 -18.07 -10.37 -4.12
C ALA A 84 -17.74 -10.10 -5.60
N ALA A 85 -17.03 -9.01 -5.90
CA ALA A 85 -16.56 -8.70 -7.25
C ALA A 85 -15.48 -9.70 -7.74
N HIS A 86 -14.54 -10.08 -6.87
CA HIS A 86 -13.53 -11.09 -7.18
C HIS A 86 -14.15 -12.47 -7.45
N GLU A 87 -15.10 -12.91 -6.62
CA GLU A 87 -15.83 -14.17 -6.81
C GLU A 87 -16.54 -14.18 -8.16
N LYS A 88 -17.28 -13.11 -8.48
CA LYS A 88 -17.96 -12.97 -9.77
C LYS A 88 -17.00 -13.05 -10.96
N ALA A 89 -15.83 -12.42 -10.86
CA ALA A 89 -14.81 -12.46 -11.92
C ALA A 89 -14.19 -13.86 -12.05
N SER A 90 -13.93 -14.54 -10.93
CA SER A 90 -13.42 -15.91 -10.88
C SER A 90 -14.43 -16.88 -11.52
N ASP A 91 -15.70 -16.81 -11.14
CA ASP A 91 -16.78 -17.65 -11.68
C ASP A 91 -16.97 -17.46 -13.19
N PHE A 92 -16.83 -16.23 -13.67
CA PHE A 92 -16.84 -15.95 -15.09
C PHE A 92 -15.65 -16.63 -15.79
N ALA A 93 -14.43 -16.42 -15.27
CA ALA A 93 -13.22 -16.98 -15.87
C ALA A 93 -13.24 -18.52 -15.88
N LEU A 94 -13.75 -19.15 -14.82
CA LEU A 94 -13.88 -20.61 -14.74
C LEU A 94 -14.85 -21.15 -15.79
N ARG A 95 -15.99 -20.50 -16.01
CA ARG A 95 -16.97 -20.89 -17.04
C ARG A 95 -16.45 -20.74 -18.46
N VAL A 96 -15.57 -19.77 -18.71
CA VAL A 96 -14.93 -19.57 -20.04
C VAL A 96 -13.83 -20.59 -20.30
N ARG A 97 -13.13 -21.04 -19.25
CA ARG A 97 -12.05 -22.04 -19.38
C ARG A 97 -12.56 -23.48 -19.54
N ALA A 98 -13.75 -23.78 -19.03
CA ALA A 98 -14.39 -25.09 -19.12
C ALA A 98 -14.78 -25.43 -20.57
#